data_AF-A0A1D3UDK3-F1
#
_entry.id   AF-A0A1D3UDK3-F1
#
_cell.length_a   1.000
_cell.length_b   1.000
_cell.length_c   1.000
_cell.angle_alpha   90.00
_cell.angle_beta   90.00
_cell.angle_gamma   90.00
#
_symmetry.space_group_name_H-M   'P 1'
#
loop_
_entity.id
_entity.type
_entity.pdbx_description
1 polymer ?
#
loop_
_entity_poly.entity_id
_entity_poly.type
_entity_poly.pdbx_seq_one_letter_code
_entity_poly.pdbx_strand_id
1 'polypeptide(L)'
;MFVVIGLMFTGIALGYLFRKRLILRRFSNLMGWTVYLLLFSLGISVGNNREIICNLPALGGQALWLAFAGTLGSVWGAWIVYRNFFKNKS
;
A
#
# COMPACT_ATOMS: atom_id res chain seq x y z
N MET A 1 5.49 0.59 -18.59
CA MET A 1 4.10 0.93 -18.24
C MET A 1 3.12 -0.14 -18.72
N PHE A 2 3.00 -0.40 -20.02
CA PHE A 2 2.10 -1.45 -20.55
C PHE A 2 2.34 -2.85 -19.98
N VAL A 3 3.60 -3.26 -19.78
CA VAL A 3 3.94 -4.55 -19.17
C VAL A 3 3.37 -4.67 -17.76
N VAL A 4 3.45 -3.61 -16.95
CA VAL A 4 2.96 -3.59 -15.56
C VAL A 4 1.43 -3.70 -15.55
N ILE A 5 0.76 -2.94 -16.42
CA ILE A 5 -0.70 -2.99 -16.59
C ILE A 5 -1.14 -4.40 -17.03
N GLY A 6 -0.45 -4.98 -18.03
CA GLY A 6 -0.70 -6.35 -18.48
C GLY A 6 -0.56 -7.36 -17.36
N LEU A 7 0.50 -7.24 -16.55
CA LEU A 7 0.74 -8.12 -15.40
C LEU A 7 -0.37 -8.03 -14.35
N MET A 8 -0.92 -6.83 -14.10
CA MET A 8 -2.06 -6.63 -13.20
C MET A 8 -3.31 -7.36 -13.71
N PHE A 9 -3.63 -7.22 -15.01
CA PHE A 9 -4.77 -7.92 -15.61
C PHE A 9 -4.59 -9.44 -15.57
N THR A 10 -3.39 -9.94 -15.87
CA THR A 10 -3.08 -11.36 -15.77
C THR A 10 -3.19 -11.85 -14.31
N GLY A 11 -2.73 -11.08 -13.33
CA GLY A 11 -2.88 -11.39 -11.91
C GLY A 11 -4.33 -11.49 -11.47
N ILE A 12 -5.21 -10.59 -11.93
CA ILE A 12 -6.65 -10.63 -11.66
C ILE A 12 -7.29 -11.87 -12.33
N ALA A 13 -6.94 -12.15 -13.59
CA ALA A 13 -7.46 -13.31 -14.32
C ALA A 13 -7.07 -14.63 -13.65
N LEU A 14 -5.80 -14.77 -13.25
CA LEU A 14 -5.30 -15.91 -12.48
C LEU A 14 -5.99 -16.00 -11.11
N GLY A 15 -6.14 -14.87 -10.39
CA GLY A 15 -6.85 -14.82 -9.12
C GLY A 15 -8.31 -15.29 -9.22
N TYR A 16 -8.99 -14.95 -10.32
CA TYR A 16 -10.35 -15.38 -10.58
C TYR A 16 -10.44 -16.88 -10.91
N LEU A 17 -9.52 -17.40 -11.73
CA LEU A 17 -9.47 -18.83 -12.08
C LEU A 17 -9.21 -19.73 -10.85
N PHE A 18 -8.35 -19.29 -9.94
CA PHE A 18 -8.01 -20.02 -8.72
C PHE A 18 -8.99 -19.77 -7.55
N ARG A 19 -10.00 -18.89 -7.74
CA ARG A 19 -10.94 -18.46 -6.69
C ARG A 19 -11.72 -19.61 -6.02
N LYS A 20 -11.95 -20.71 -6.75
CA LYS A 20 -12.74 -21.87 -6.28
C LYS A 20 -11.97 -22.84 -5.38
N ARG A 21 -10.64 -22.71 -5.24
CA ARG A 21 -9.85 -23.58 -4.36
C ARG A 21 -9.77 -22.98 -2.96
N LEU A 22 -10.16 -23.77 -1.95
CA LEU A 22 -10.04 -23.48 -0.50
C LEU A 22 -8.62 -23.06 -0.03
N ILE A 23 -7.62 -23.21 -0.90
CA ILE A 23 -6.22 -22.77 -0.77
C ILE A 23 -6.10 -21.25 -0.52
N LEU A 24 -7.10 -20.45 -0.92
CA LEU A 24 -7.09 -19.00 -0.72
C LEU A 24 -7.16 -18.55 0.73
N ARG A 25 -7.70 -19.37 1.65
CA ARG A 25 -7.72 -19.00 3.08
C ARG A 25 -6.32 -18.98 3.69
N ARG A 26 -5.36 -19.72 3.09
CA ARG A 26 -3.95 -19.74 3.51
C ARG A 26 -3.15 -18.58 2.90
N PHE A 27 -3.64 -17.98 1.82
CA PHE A 27 -3.03 -16.81 1.17
C PHE A 27 -3.07 -15.54 2.03
N SER A 28 -4.09 -15.35 2.88
CA SER A 28 -4.13 -14.18 3.77
C SER A 28 -2.95 -14.16 4.73
N ASN A 29 -2.59 -15.32 5.29
CA ASN A 29 -1.44 -15.44 6.16
C ASN A 29 -0.13 -15.30 5.38
N LEU A 30 -0.05 -15.86 4.16
CA LEU A 30 1.13 -15.70 3.29
C LEU A 30 1.40 -14.24 2.91
N MET A 31 0.37 -13.44 2.64
CA MET A 31 0.55 -12.01 2.34
C MET A 31 1.20 -11.29 3.51
N GLY A 32 0.72 -11.50 4.74
CA GLY A 32 1.33 -10.92 5.94
C GLY A 32 2.80 -11.31 6.08
N TRP A 33 3.10 -12.62 5.98
CA TRP A 33 4.49 -13.12 6.01
C TRP A 33 5.38 -12.50 4.92
N THR A 34 4.84 -12.33 3.70
CA THR A 34 5.58 -11.70 2.59
C THR A 34 5.85 -10.23 2.87
N VAL A 35 4.87 -9.49 3.40
CA VAL A 35 5.04 -8.08 3.80
C VAL A 35 6.12 -7.97 4.88
N TYR A 36 6.12 -8.85 5.89
CA TYR A 36 7.17 -8.85 6.91
C TYR A 36 8.55 -9.13 6.32
N LEU A 37 8.68 -10.10 5.41
CA LEU A 37 9.95 -10.37 4.72
C LEU A 37 10.41 -9.19 3.86
N LEU A 38 9.50 -8.52 3.16
CA LEU A 38 9.79 -7.32 2.37
C LEU A 38 10.24 -6.16 3.26
N LEU A 39 9.54 -5.91 4.37
CA LEU A 39 9.92 -4.87 5.35
C LEU A 39 11.28 -5.16 5.98
N PHE A 40 11.57 -6.43 6.28
CA PHE A 40 12.86 -6.84 6.79
C PHE A 40 13.99 -6.62 5.77
N SER A 41 13.77 -7.04 4.52
CA SER A 41 14.72 -6.83 3.43
C SER A 41 14.96 -5.35 3.14
N LEU A 42 13.91 -4.53 3.18
CA LEU A 42 14.01 -3.07 3.09
C LEU A 42 14.83 -2.50 4.24
N GLY A 43 14.59 -2.94 5.48
CA GLY A 43 15.35 -2.49 6.65
C GLY A 43 16.85 -2.77 6.52
N ILE A 44 17.23 -3.96 6.04
CA ILE A 44 18.64 -4.30 5.78
C ILE A 44 19.22 -3.42 4.66
N SER A 45 18.50 -3.27 3.55
CA SER A 45 18.97 -2.51 2.39
C SER A 45 19.19 -1.03 2.72
N VAL A 46 18.25 -0.43 3.45
CA VAL A 46 18.32 0.95 3.94
C VAL A 46 19.43 1.10 5.00
N GLY A 47 19.53 0.16 5.93
CA GLY A 47 20.52 0.18 7.01
C GLY A 47 21.97 -0.10 6.57
N ASN A 48 22.17 -0.72 5.41
CA ASN A 48 23.51 -0.90 4.85
C ASN A 48 23.96 0.29 3.99
N ASN A 49 23.03 1.16 3.57
CA ASN A 49 23.34 2.32 2.75
C ASN A 49 23.61 3.56 3.63
N ARG A 50 24.89 3.92 3.79
CA ARG A 50 25.32 5.07 4.60
C ARG A 50 24.72 6.40 4.12
N GLU A 51 24.54 6.57 2.82
CA GLU A 51 23.93 7.79 2.25
C GLU A 51 22.48 7.96 2.70
N ILE A 52 21.71 6.86 2.69
CA ILE A 52 20.32 6.87 3.14
C ILE A 52 20.25 7.08 4.66
N ILE A 53 21.12 6.45 5.45
CA ILE A 53 21.14 6.62 6.91
C ILE A 53 21.47 8.07 7.30
N CYS A 54 22.47 8.69 6.66
CA CYS A 54 22.84 10.07 6.95
C CYS A 54 21.72 11.06 6.57
N ASN A 55 20.97 10.78 5.51
CA ASN A 55 19.83 11.59 5.08
C ASN A 55 18.48 11.12 5.67
N LEU A 56 18.48 10.09 6.52
CA LEU A 56 17.26 9.49 7.05
C LEU A 56 16.39 10.47 7.83
N PRO A 57 16.94 11.40 8.63
CA PRO A 57 16.12 12.42 9.30
C PRO A 57 15.40 13.34 8.30
N ALA A 58 16.07 13.72 7.21
CA ALA A 58 15.49 14.58 6.18
C ALA A 58 14.46 13.84 5.32
N LEU A 59 14.81 12.64 4.82
CA LEU A 59 13.92 11.78 4.03
C LEU A 59 12.71 11.33 4.87
N GLY A 60 12.95 10.95 6.12
CA GLY A 60 11.91 10.56 7.07
C GLY A 60 10.99 11.73 7.43
N GLY A 61 11.53 12.92 7.65
CA GLY A 61 10.73 14.13 7.89
C GLY A 61 9.84 14.50 6.71
N GLN A 62 10.38 14.45 5.49
CA GLN A 62 9.60 14.65 4.27
C GLN A 62 8.51 13.59 4.12
N ALA A 63 8.85 12.31 4.33
CA ALA A 63 7.88 11.22 4.27
C ALA A 63 6.77 11.37 5.31
N LEU A 64 7.10 11.82 6.53
CA LEU A 64 6.13 12.08 7.59
C LEU A 64 5.19 13.22 7.23
N TRP A 65 5.71 14.30 6.65
CA TRP A 65 4.88 15.41 6.15
C TRP A 65 3.96 14.97 5.02
N LEU A 66 4.47 14.19 4.05
CA LEU A 66 3.68 13.61 2.95
C LEU A 66 2.59 12.68 3.47
N ALA A 67 2.91 11.81 4.43
CA ALA A 67 1.93 10.90 5.04
C ALA A 67 0.84 11.68 5.78
N PHE A 68 1.21 12.72 6.52
CA PHE A 68 0.27 13.57 7.23
C PHE A 68 -0.65 14.33 6.26
N ALA A 69 -0.08 15.01 5.26
CA ALA A 69 -0.83 15.73 4.24
C ALA A 69 -1.76 14.81 3.43
N GLY A 70 -1.27 13.63 3.04
CA GLY A 70 -2.06 12.63 2.33
C GLY A 70 -3.21 12.07 3.17
N THR A 71 -2.99 11.85 4.46
CA THR A 71 -4.03 11.38 5.39
C THR A 71 -5.08 12.47 5.59
N LEU A 72 -4.67 13.72 5.87
CA LEU A 72 -5.58 14.85 6.00
C LEU A 72 -6.40 15.08 4.72
N GLY A 73 -5.75 15.04 3.54
CA GLY A 73 -6.43 15.16 2.26
C GLY A 73 -7.45 14.05 2.02
N SER A 74 -7.11 12.81 2.40
CA SER A 74 -8.02 11.66 2.28
C SER A 74 -9.23 11.80 3.20
N VAL A 75 -9.02 12.19 4.46
CA VAL A 75 -10.11 12.45 5.43
C VAL A 75 -11.00 13.59 4.96
N TRP A 76 -10.41 14.67 4.45
CA TRP A 76 -11.16 15.81 3.94
C TRP A 76 -11.99 15.45 2.71
N GLY A 77 -11.42 14.70 1.76
CA GLY A 77 -12.14 14.16 0.60
C GLY A 77 -13.30 13.25 1.02
N ALA A 78 -13.07 12.34 1.96
CA ALA A 78 -14.12 11.48 2.51
C ALA A 78 -15.24 12.30 3.18
N TRP A 79 -14.89 13.37 3.91
CA TRP A 79 -15.86 14.26 4.54
C TRP A 79 -16.70 15.03 3.52
N ILE A 80 -16.10 15.50 2.42
CA ILE A 80 -16.82 16.16 1.31
C ILE A 80 -17.82 15.20 0.67
N VAL A 81 -17.39 13.98 0.36
CA VAL A 81 -18.27 12.94 -0.21
C VAL A 81 -19.40 12.61 0.75
N TYR A 82 -19.09 12.45 2.04
CA TYR A 82 -20.09 12.20 3.09
C TYR A 82 -21.13 13.33 3.15
N ARG A 83 -20.68 14.60 3.13
CA ARG A 83 -21.59 15.74 3.20
C ARG A 83 -22.46 15.90 1.95
N ASN A 84 -21.91 15.69 0.75
CA ASN A 84 -22.65 15.87 -0.50
C ASN A 84 -23.62 14.72 -0.80
N PHE A 85 -23.24 13.47 -0.53
CA PHE A 85 -24.05 12.31 -0.89
C PHE A 85 -24.91 11.75 0.26
N PHE A 86 -24.43 11.82 1.51
CA PHE A 86 -25.11 11.17 2.63
C PHE A 86 -25.87 12.15 3.53
N LYS A 87 -25.47 13.42 3.61
CA LYS A 87 -26.15 14.41 4.46
C LYS A 87 -27.43 15.00 3.85
N ASN A 88 -27.62 14.90 2.53
CA ASN A 88 -28.83 15.38 1.82
C ASN A 88 -29.96 14.31 1.73
N LYS A 89 -29.83 13.18 2.45
CA LYS A 89 -30.87 12.14 2.56
C LYS A 89 -31.25 11.84 4.03
N SER A 90 -31.31 12.87 4.86
CA SER A 90 -32.02 12.82 6.15
C SER A 90 -33.02 13.97 6.22
#